data_AF-A0A821KE98-F1
#
_entry.id   AF-A0A821KE98-F1
#
_cell.length_a   1.000
_cell.length_b   1.000
_cell.length_c   1.000
_cell.angle_alpha   90.00
_cell.angle_beta   90.00
_cell.angle_gamma   90.00
#
_symmetry.space_group_name_H-M   'P 1'
#
loop_
_entity.id
_entity.type
_entity.pdbx_description
1 polymer ?
#
loop_
_entity_poly.entity_id
_entity_poly.type
_entity_poly.pdbx_seq_one_letter_code
_entity_poly.pdbx_strand_id
1 'polypeptide(L)'
;ISRLYLISDILHNCSVKVTNASHYRRGFEVRLPDIFQQIHQAWSSIDGRLRAEQFKQKVMSSFRAWESWAIYPSDFLIKLQNVFLGLVRPKVAPEIEVKKSTFDDDIDGKPINHEPTDSRPLALVADYDDEEDIDGRPISMLSSSVDDDIDGRPL
;
A
#
# COMPACT_ATOMS: atom_id res chain seq x y z
N ILE A 1 -11.30 1.91 18.88
CA ILE A 1 -11.88 0.89 17.95
C ILE A 1 -11.80 1.33 16.49
N SER A 2 -12.14 2.57 16.13
CA SER A 2 -12.15 3.05 14.74
C SER A 2 -10.84 2.84 13.98
N ARG A 3 -9.69 3.01 14.67
CA ARG A 3 -8.36 2.70 14.11
C ARG A 3 -8.22 1.26 13.63
N LEU A 4 -8.80 0.28 14.34
CA LEU A 4 -8.76 -1.12 13.93
C LEU A 4 -9.62 -1.37 12.69
N TYR A 5 -10.77 -0.72 12.58
CA TYR A 5 -11.62 -0.83 11.38
C TYR A 5 -10.94 -0.23 10.16
N LEU A 6 -10.30 0.94 10.29
CA LEU A 6 -9.50 1.50 9.20
C LEU A 6 -8.40 0.53 8.73
N ILE A 7 -7.67 -0.10 9.66
CA ILE A 7 -6.67 -1.12 9.31
C ILE A 7 -7.34 -2.29 8.58
N SER A 8 -8.50 -2.75 9.06
CA SER A 8 -9.26 -3.83 8.43
C SER A 8 -9.68 -3.48 7.00
N ASP A 9 -10.14 -2.26 6.76
CA ASP A 9 -10.55 -1.79 5.43
C ASP A 9 -9.35 -1.72 4.47
N ILE A 10 -8.21 -1.23 4.95
CA ILE A 10 -6.97 -1.22 4.16
C ILE A 10 -6.54 -2.66 3.85
N LEU A 11 -6.56 -3.56 4.82
CA LEU A 11 -6.17 -4.97 4.63
C LEU A 11 -7.09 -5.73 3.66
N HIS A 12 -8.39 -5.44 3.70
CA HIS A 12 -9.35 -6.00 2.76
C HIS A 12 -9.00 -5.56 1.33
N ASN A 13 -8.79 -4.26 1.13
CA ASN A 13 -8.49 -3.69 -0.18
C ASN A 13 -7.09 -4.04 -0.68
N CYS A 14 -6.10 -4.20 0.20
CA CYS A 14 -4.73 -4.46 -0.21
C CYS A 14 -4.50 -5.86 -0.79
N SER A 15 -5.54 -6.71 -0.75
CA SER A 15 -5.55 -8.05 -1.33
C SER A 15 -5.91 -8.05 -2.83
N VAL A 16 -6.32 -6.91 -3.39
CA VAL A 16 -6.58 -6.76 -4.83
C VAL A 16 -5.27 -6.66 -5.62
N LYS A 17 -5.28 -7.04 -6.90
CA LYS A 17 -4.10 -7.04 -7.79
C LYS A 17 -3.74 -5.63 -8.26
N VAL A 18 -3.30 -4.79 -7.32
CA VAL A 18 -2.74 -3.46 -7.59
C VAL A 18 -1.28 -3.46 -7.15
N THR A 19 -0.41 -2.88 -7.96
CA THR A 19 1.03 -2.79 -7.69
C THR A 19 1.29 -2.20 -6.31
N ASN A 20 2.20 -2.80 -5.55
CA ASN A 20 2.61 -2.40 -4.19
C ASN A 20 1.53 -2.51 -3.10
N ALA A 21 0.26 -2.79 -3.42
CA ALA A 21 -0.81 -2.84 -2.41
C ALA A 21 -0.52 -3.90 -1.32
N SER A 22 0.03 -5.04 -1.70
CA SER A 22 0.40 -6.12 -0.77
C SER A 22 1.42 -5.70 0.31
N HIS A 23 2.15 -4.59 0.12
CA HIS A 23 3.11 -4.10 1.10
C HIS A 23 2.44 -3.64 2.39
N TYR A 24 1.19 -3.15 2.33
CA TYR A 24 0.43 -2.77 3.53
C TYR A 24 0.22 -3.95 4.46
N ARG A 25 -0.10 -5.14 3.94
CA ARG A 25 -0.24 -6.37 4.74
C ARG A 25 1.05 -6.65 5.51
N ARG A 26 2.20 -6.65 4.83
CA ARG A 26 3.50 -6.88 5.47
C ARG A 26 3.85 -5.79 6.50
N GLY A 27 3.58 -4.52 6.18
CA GLY A 27 3.83 -3.40 7.08
C GLY A 27 2.99 -3.48 8.36
N PHE A 28 1.70 -3.86 8.23
CA PHE A 28 0.84 -4.07 9.39
C PHE A 28 1.25 -5.29 10.20
N GLU A 29 1.64 -6.40 9.58
CA GLU A 29 2.08 -7.61 10.29
C GLU A 29 3.12 -7.32 11.39
N VAL A 30 4.09 -6.44 11.10
CA VAL A 30 5.13 -6.02 12.05
C VAL A 30 4.54 -5.18 13.20
N ARG A 31 3.56 -4.32 12.92
CA ARG A 31 3.00 -3.34 13.86
C ARG A 31 1.80 -3.87 14.67
N LEU A 32 1.10 -4.89 14.16
CA LEU A 32 -0.12 -5.42 14.75
C LEU A 32 0.08 -5.88 16.21
N PRO A 33 1.18 -6.55 16.62
CA PRO A 33 1.39 -6.91 18.02
C PRO A 33 1.32 -5.69 18.96
N ASP A 34 2.00 -4.60 18.62
CA ASP A 34 2.01 -3.38 19.44
C ASP A 34 0.65 -2.68 19.43
N ILE A 35 -0.02 -2.65 18.28
CA ILE A 35 -1.38 -2.11 18.15
C ILE A 35 -2.34 -2.90 19.04
N PHE A 36 -2.28 -4.23 19.04
CA PHE A 36 -3.13 -5.05 19.89
C PHE A 36 -2.81 -4.93 21.38
N GLN A 37 -1.56 -4.66 21.74
CA GLN A 37 -1.19 -4.31 23.11
C GLN A 37 -1.83 -2.98 23.56
N GLN A 38 -1.89 -1.97 22.69
CA GLN A 38 -2.62 -0.72 22.97
C GLN A 38 -4.14 -0.94 23.04
N ILE A 39 -4.68 -1.79 22.16
CA ILE A 39 -6.11 -2.16 22.20
C ILE A 39 -6.45 -2.91 23.49
N HIS A 40 -5.57 -3.78 23.98
CA HIS A 40 -5.71 -4.43 25.28
C HIS A 40 -5.80 -3.41 26.41
N GLN A 41 -4.85 -2.46 26.47
CA GLN A 41 -4.86 -1.39 27.48
C GLN A 41 -6.16 -0.60 27.45
N ALA A 42 -6.62 -0.22 26.26
CA ALA A 42 -7.88 0.49 26.08
C ALA A 42 -9.11 -0.34 26.49
N TRP A 43 -9.09 -1.66 26.24
CA TRP A 43 -10.17 -2.56 26.68
C TRP A 43 -10.20 -2.73 28.20
N SER A 44 -9.03 -2.90 28.82
CA SER A 44 -8.88 -3.05 30.27
C SER A 44 -9.21 -1.77 31.05
N SER A 45 -9.14 -0.59 30.41
CA SER A 45 -9.51 0.67 31.03
C SER A 45 -11.00 1.04 30.89
N ILE A 46 -11.83 0.20 30.24
CA ILE A 46 -13.27 0.50 30.08
C ILE A 46 -14.00 0.21 31.38
N ASP A 47 -14.62 1.24 31.93
CA ASP A 47 -15.58 1.10 33.03
C ASP A 47 -16.90 0.50 32.52
N GLY A 48 -17.38 -0.52 33.22
CA GLY A 48 -18.64 -1.19 32.95
C GLY A 48 -18.51 -2.44 32.08
N ARG A 49 -18.86 -3.59 32.69
CA ARG A 49 -18.72 -4.93 32.10
C ARG A 49 -19.36 -5.07 30.72
N LEU A 50 -20.56 -4.53 30.53
CA LEU A 50 -21.28 -4.63 29.25
C LEU A 50 -20.54 -3.91 28.12
N ARG A 51 -20.02 -2.70 28.37
CA ARG A 51 -19.28 -1.92 27.37
C ARG A 51 -17.96 -2.58 27.01
N ALA A 52 -17.24 -3.10 28.02
CA ALA A 52 -16.01 -3.84 27.81
C ALA A 52 -16.25 -5.10 26.97
N GLU A 53 -17.32 -5.85 27.24
CA GLU A 53 -17.68 -7.03 26.45
C GLU A 53 -18.06 -6.65 25.01
N GLN A 54 -18.86 -5.60 24.81
CA GLN A 54 -19.18 -5.11 23.47
C GLN A 54 -17.94 -4.70 22.68
N PHE A 55 -16.97 -4.04 23.33
CA PHE A 55 -15.69 -3.70 22.71
C PHE A 55 -14.92 -4.96 22.31
N LYS A 56 -14.84 -5.95 23.20
CA LYS A 56 -14.22 -7.24 22.92
C LYS A 56 -14.86 -7.92 21.71
N GLN A 57 -16.19 -7.98 21.63
CA GLN A 57 -16.90 -8.58 20.50
C GLN A 57 -16.55 -7.88 19.18
N LYS A 58 -16.42 -6.55 19.17
CA LYS A 58 -16.00 -5.79 17.97
C LYS A 58 -14.58 -6.15 17.52
N VAL A 59 -13.66 -6.32 18.46
CA VAL A 59 -12.28 -6.75 18.16
C VAL A 59 -12.29 -8.19 17.64
N MET A 60 -13.00 -9.11 18.30
CA MET A 60 -13.12 -10.50 17.86
C MET A 60 -13.76 -10.64 16.47
N SER A 61 -14.73 -9.79 16.14
CA SER A 61 -15.31 -9.72 14.80
C SER A 61 -14.28 -9.37 13.73
N SER A 62 -13.29 -8.53 14.06
CA SER A 62 -12.22 -8.18 13.12
C SER A 62 -11.31 -9.38 12.85
N PHE A 63 -10.96 -10.15 13.89
CA PHE A 63 -10.19 -11.39 13.73
C PHE A 63 -10.91 -12.42 12.86
N ARG A 64 -12.23 -12.60 13.06
CA ARG A 64 -13.05 -13.52 12.24
C ARG A 64 -13.07 -13.10 10.77
N ALA A 65 -13.17 -11.80 10.50
CA ALA A 65 -13.10 -11.27 9.14
C ALA A 65 -11.73 -11.57 8.50
N TRP A 66 -10.63 -11.30 9.22
CA TRP A 66 -9.28 -11.54 8.71
C TRP A 66 -8.99 -13.03 8.48
N GLU A 67 -9.53 -13.91 9.30
CA GLU A 67 -9.49 -15.37 9.10
C GLU A 67 -10.30 -15.78 7.86
N SER A 68 -11.54 -15.30 7.73
CA SER A 68 -12.40 -15.59 6.57
C SER A 68 -11.80 -15.14 5.25
N TRP A 69 -11.11 -14.00 5.25
CA TRP A 69 -10.42 -13.45 4.07
C TRP A 69 -9.02 -14.03 3.86
N ALA A 70 -8.55 -14.94 4.72
CA ALA A 70 -7.20 -15.50 4.71
C ALA A 70 -6.08 -14.42 4.66
N ILE A 71 -6.30 -13.30 5.38
CA ILE A 71 -5.35 -12.17 5.43
C ILE A 71 -4.13 -12.47 6.29
N TYR A 72 -4.19 -13.42 7.23
CA TYR A 72 -3.00 -13.92 7.92
C TYR A 72 -3.18 -15.40 8.27
N PRO A 73 -2.07 -16.14 8.47
CA PRO A 73 -2.13 -17.50 9.00
C PRO A 73 -2.81 -17.54 10.38
N SER A 74 -3.53 -18.62 10.67
CA SER A 74 -4.26 -18.78 11.93
C SER A 74 -3.35 -18.63 13.16
N ASP A 75 -2.13 -19.17 13.13
CA ASP A 75 -1.17 -19.07 14.24
C ASP A 75 -0.82 -17.62 14.59
N PHE A 76 -0.69 -16.76 13.57
CA PHE A 76 -0.45 -15.33 13.78
C PHE A 76 -1.67 -14.64 14.38
N LEU A 77 -2.87 -14.95 13.88
CA LEU A 77 -4.12 -14.40 14.43
C LEU A 77 -4.34 -14.83 15.89
N ILE A 78 -4.06 -16.09 16.23
CA ILE A 78 -4.12 -16.63 17.61
C ILE A 78 -3.13 -15.88 18.50
N LYS A 79 -1.90 -15.64 18.02
CA LYS A 79 -0.91 -14.85 18.77
C LYS A 79 -1.41 -13.43 19.05
N LEU A 80 -2.01 -12.75 18.08
CA LEU A 80 -2.59 -11.41 18.28
C LEU A 80 -3.77 -11.42 19.25
N GLN A 81 -4.62 -12.46 19.20
CA GLN A 81 -5.70 -12.64 20.19
C GLN A 81 -5.14 -12.80 21.60
N ASN A 82 -4.07 -13.59 21.78
CA ASN A 82 -3.40 -13.74 23.07
C ASN A 82 -2.82 -12.42 23.58
N VAL A 83 -2.29 -11.58 22.69
CA VAL A 83 -1.85 -10.22 23.03
C VAL A 83 -3.02 -9.35 23.46
N PHE A 84 -4.12 -9.34 22.69
CA PHE A 84 -5.31 -8.57 23.01
C PHE A 84 -5.95 -8.97 24.36
N LEU A 85 -5.95 -10.26 24.67
CA LEU A 85 -6.46 -10.79 25.94
C LEU A 85 -5.48 -10.60 27.10
N GLY A 86 -4.27 -10.08 26.85
CA GLY A 86 -3.24 -9.85 27.86
C GLY A 86 -2.49 -11.12 28.31
N LEU A 87 -2.65 -12.24 27.59
CA LEU A 87 -1.99 -13.51 27.88
C LEU A 87 -0.51 -13.50 27.45
N VAL A 88 -0.17 -12.66 26.47
CA VAL A 88 1.19 -12.50 25.95
C VAL A 88 1.48 -11.00 25.79
N ARG A 89 2.67 -10.56 26.19
CA ARG A 89 3.12 -9.20 25.89
C ARG A 89 4.09 -9.23 24.70
N PRO A 90 3.93 -8.38 23.68
CA PRO A 90 4.94 -8.24 22.64
C PRO A 90 6.28 -7.86 23.27
N LYS A 91 7.36 -8.48 22.80
CA LYS A 91 8.71 -7.99 23.14
C LYS A 91 8.86 -6.65 22.46
N VAL A 92 9.07 -5.60 23.24
CA VAL A 92 9.31 -4.24 22.74
C VAL A 92 10.49 -4.31 21.78
N ALA A 93 10.23 -4.20 20.48
CA ALA A 93 11.27 -3.93 19.52
C ALA A 93 11.73 -2.47 19.77
N PRO A 94 13.04 -2.16 19.66
CA PRO A 94 13.51 -0.80 19.87
C PRO A 94 12.73 0.13 18.96
N GLU A 95 12.16 1.16 19.57
CA GLU A 95 11.38 2.21 18.93
C GLU A 95 12.19 2.75 17.75
N ILE A 96 11.76 2.44 16.53
CA ILE A 96 12.25 3.17 15.36
C ILE A 96 11.72 4.58 15.57
N GLU A 97 12.60 5.48 16.00
CA GLU A 97 12.34 6.91 16.04
C GLU A 97 11.89 7.35 14.66
N VAL A 98 10.57 7.38 14.46
CA VAL A 98 9.97 8.11 13.36
C VAL A 98 10.24 9.56 13.71
N LYS A 99 11.35 10.09 13.18
CA LYS A 99 11.62 11.52 13.19
C LYS A 99 10.32 12.18 12.74
N LYS A 100 9.67 12.91 13.66
CA LYS A 100 8.65 13.89 13.31
C LYS A 100 9.32 14.77 12.28
N SER A 101 9.01 14.57 11.00
CA SER A 101 9.19 15.61 10.01
C SER A 101 8.30 16.74 10.49
N THR A 102 8.91 17.76 11.08
CA THR A 102 8.31 19.07 11.15
C THR A 102 8.02 19.43 9.70
N PHE A 103 6.75 19.31 9.31
CA PHE A 103 6.24 20.05 8.18
C PHE A 103 6.28 21.49 8.64
N ASP A 104 7.42 22.15 8.40
CA ASP A 104 7.51 23.59 8.47
C ASP A 104 6.72 24.10 7.27
N ASP A 105 5.47 24.46 7.52
CA ASP A 105 4.69 25.34 6.67
C ASP A 105 5.39 26.71 6.66
N ASP A 106 6.37 26.87 5.78
CA ASP A 106 6.93 28.17 5.42
C ASP A 106 7.11 28.23 3.89
N ILE A 107 5.97 28.11 3.20
CA ILE A 107 5.79 28.62 1.84
C ILE A 107 5.19 30.02 1.98
N ASP A 108 5.97 30.96 2.52
CA ASP A 108 5.71 32.40 2.36
C ASP A 108 6.69 32.98 1.35
N GLY A 109 6.15 33.77 0.44
CA GLY A 109 6.77 34.18 -0.80
C GLY A 109 8.07 34.95 -0.61
N LYS A 110 9.16 34.41 -1.16
CA LYS A 110 10.31 35.27 -1.49
C LYS A 110 9.90 36.23 -2.61
N PRO A 111 10.07 37.54 -2.43
CA PRO A 111 9.86 38.48 -3.53
C PRO A 111 10.83 38.16 -4.67
N ILE A 112 10.28 38.03 -5.87
CA ILE A 112 11.05 37.96 -7.11
C ILE A 112 11.78 39.29 -7.25
N ASN A 113 13.10 39.29 -7.05
CA ASN A 113 13.93 40.40 -7.47
C ASN A 113 13.92 40.43 -9.00
N HIS A 114 13.30 41.46 -9.56
CA HIS A 114 13.42 41.83 -10.96
C HIS A 114 14.84 42.37 -11.20
N GLU A 115 15.82 41.50 -11.36
CA GLU A 115 17.04 41.88 -12.08
C GLU A 115 16.73 41.84 -13.59
N PRO A 116 17.01 42.91 -14.34
CA PRO A 116 16.90 42.88 -15.78
C PRO A 116 18.05 42.01 -16.31
N THR A 117 17.81 40.71 -16.48
CA THR A 117 18.72 39.86 -17.23
C THR A 117 18.77 40.36 -18.66
N ASP A 118 19.96 40.80 -18.99
CA ASP A 118 20.40 41.43 -20.21
C ASP A 118 19.95 40.69 -21.47
N SER A 119 19.61 41.48 -22.47
CA SER A 119 19.03 41.05 -23.74
C SER A 119 20.06 40.24 -24.54
N ARG A 120 19.94 38.92 -24.57
CA ARG A 120 20.57 38.12 -25.64
C ARG A 120 19.62 38.11 -26.85
N PRO A 121 20.04 38.63 -28.01
CA PRO A 121 19.22 38.60 -29.21
C PRO A 121 19.00 37.15 -29.65
N LEU A 122 17.75 36.81 -29.97
CA LEU A 122 17.37 35.64 -30.75
C LEU A 122 18.00 35.75 -32.15
N ALA A 123 19.20 35.19 -32.29
CA ALA A 123 19.83 35.02 -33.59
C ALA A 123 19.27 33.76 -34.26
N LEU A 124 18.41 34.02 -35.23
CA LEU A 124 17.85 33.08 -36.18
C LEU A 124 18.96 32.63 -37.14
N VAL A 125 19.46 31.41 -36.97
CA VAL A 125 20.26 30.72 -37.99
C VAL A 125 19.63 29.36 -38.25
N ALA A 126 19.12 29.24 -39.47
CA ALA A 126 18.61 28.04 -40.08
C ALA A 126 19.75 27.18 -40.64
N ASP A 127 19.45 25.88 -40.78
CA ASP A 127 20.16 24.81 -41.51
C ASP A 127 21.51 24.36 -40.89
N TYR A 128 21.82 23.07 -40.68
CA TYR A 128 21.60 21.87 -41.50
C TYR A 128 21.52 20.58 -40.65
N ASP A 129 20.74 19.63 -41.15
CA ASP A 129 20.95 18.18 -41.25
C ASP A 129 21.70 17.41 -40.15
N ASP A 130 20.97 16.53 -39.46
CA ASP A 130 21.35 15.12 -39.39
C ASP A 130 20.11 14.26 -39.12
N GLU A 131 19.83 13.39 -40.08
CA GLU A 131 18.79 12.36 -40.02
C GLU A 131 19.26 11.17 -39.17
N GLU A 132 18.46 10.75 -38.19
CA GLU A 132 18.30 9.32 -37.93
C GLU A 132 16.81 8.96 -37.80
N ASP A 133 16.36 8.39 -38.90
CA ASP A 133 15.05 7.83 -39.22
C ASP A 133 14.80 6.54 -38.39
N ILE A 134 13.90 6.62 -37.39
CA ILE A 134 13.30 5.46 -36.72
C ILE A 134 11.77 5.54 -36.85
N ASP A 135 11.28 5.74 -38.07
CA ASP A 135 9.95 5.26 -38.46
C ASP A 135 10.07 4.42 -39.73
N GLY A 136 9.97 3.10 -39.59
CA GLY A 136 9.77 2.24 -40.74
C GLY A 136 10.23 0.81 -40.56
N ARG A 137 9.28 -0.10 -40.33
CA ARG A 137 9.15 -1.26 -41.23
C ARG A 137 7.69 -1.50 -41.61
N PRO A 138 7.33 -1.35 -42.89
CA PRO A 138 6.03 -1.76 -43.37
C PRO A 138 5.91 -3.29 -43.31
N ILE A 139 4.79 -3.79 -42.78
CA ILE A 139 4.40 -5.19 -42.94
C ILE A 139 3.96 -5.36 -44.41
N SER A 140 4.90 -5.78 -45.26
CA SER A 140 4.60 -6.23 -46.61
C SER A 140 3.76 -7.50 -46.55
N MET A 141 2.60 -7.45 -47.20
CA MET A 141 1.75 -8.61 -47.44
C MET A 141 2.43 -9.65 -48.35
N LEU A 142 2.08 -10.91 -48.04
CA LEU A 142 1.77 -12.02 -48.95
C LEU A 142 2.85 -13.09 -49.28
N SER A 143 2.44 -14.31 -48.91
CA SER A 143 2.62 -15.61 -49.56
C SER A 143 3.93 -16.37 -49.32
N SER A 144 3.86 -17.48 -48.57
CA SER A 144 3.61 -18.81 -49.17
C SER A 144 3.79 -19.94 -48.14
N SER A 145 2.82 -20.86 -48.14
CA SER A 145 2.91 -22.30 -47.84
C SER A 145 3.70 -22.77 -46.61
N VAL A 146 3.02 -23.30 -45.59
CA VAL A 146 3.15 -24.73 -45.23
C VAL A 146 1.85 -25.18 -44.55
N ASP A 147 1.44 -26.38 -44.96
CA ASP A 147 0.27 -27.17 -44.61
C ASP A 147 0.14 -27.50 -43.10
N ASP A 148 -1.09 -27.64 -42.62
CA ASP A 148 -1.57 -28.94 -42.12
C ASP A 148 -3.04 -28.84 -41.65
N ASP A 149 -3.92 -29.46 -42.45
CA ASP A 149 -5.22 -29.98 -42.04
C ASP A 149 -5.10 -30.77 -40.73
N ILE A 150 -6.06 -30.62 -39.80
CA ILE A 150 -6.60 -31.70 -38.93
C ILE A 150 -7.84 -31.15 -38.18
N ASP A 151 -8.88 -30.82 -38.94
CA ASP A 151 -10.25 -30.77 -38.40
C ASP A 151 -10.91 -32.12 -38.68
N GLY A 152 -11.00 -32.99 -37.67
CA GLY A 152 -11.90 -34.14 -37.73
C GLY A 152 -11.52 -35.33 -36.87
N ARG A 153 -12.17 -35.47 -35.72
CA ARG A 153 -12.63 -36.77 -35.21
C ARG A 153 -13.92 -36.65 -34.42
N PRO A 154 -14.95 -37.45 -34.73
CA PRO A 154 -15.89 -37.95 -33.75
C PRO A 154 -15.46 -39.35 -33.25
N LEU A 155 -15.70 -39.60 -31.96
CA LEU A 155 -15.99 -40.92 -31.40
C LEU A 155 -17.30 -40.80 -30.63
#